data_AF-A0A218XG20-F1
#
_entry.id   AF-A0A218XG20-F1
#
_cell.length_a   1.000
_cell.length_b   1.000
_cell.length_c   1.000
_cell.angle_alpha   90.00
_cell.angle_beta   90.00
_cell.angle_gamma   90.00
#
_symmetry.space_group_name_H-M   'P 1'
#
loop_
_entity.id
_entity.type
_entity.pdbx_description
1 polymer ?
#
loop_
_entity_poly.entity_id
_entity_poly.type
_entity_poly.pdbx_seq_one_letter_code
_entity_poly.pdbx_strand_id
1 'polypeptide(L)'
;MEEASERITQHFSTVLLINKDGHVDRFMGTDTVPPSVDPASSVLSKDVVVSTEPAISVRLYLPNNPPPSSLKLPVLVYFHGGGFIIETTASPTYHNYLSALAPEARVIIVSVEYRLAPEHPLPAAYDDSWAAIKWVRAHFQGLGDEEWLNDHADLTRVYFGGDSAGRTLLTTWDFDTGSVLFLPPLLS
;
A
#
# COMPACT_ATOMS: atom_id res chain seq x y z
N MET A 1 7.03 16.55 -37.75
CA MET A 1 6.38 17.05 -36.52
C MET A 1 4.86 16.94 -36.55
N GLU A 2 4.26 16.25 -37.54
CA GLU A 2 2.81 16.22 -37.75
C GLU A 2 2.19 14.86 -37.37
N GLU A 3 2.95 13.75 -37.40
CA GLU A 3 2.45 12.41 -37.06
C GLU A 3 2.27 12.11 -35.55
N ALA A 4 2.95 12.85 -34.66
CA ALA A 4 2.85 12.59 -33.22
C ALA A 4 1.54 13.10 -32.59
N SER A 5 0.90 14.08 -33.25
CA SER A 5 -0.35 14.71 -32.79
C SER A 5 -1.58 13.80 -32.97
N GLU A 6 -1.50 12.80 -33.86
CA GLU A 6 -2.65 11.98 -34.23
C GLU A 6 -2.96 10.82 -33.26
N ARG A 7 -2.15 10.57 -32.23
CA ARG A 7 -2.25 9.37 -31.36
C ARG A 7 -2.80 9.58 -29.95
N ILE A 8 -3.05 10.83 -29.56
CA ILE A 8 -3.32 11.20 -28.15
C ILE A 8 -4.83 11.40 -27.93
N THR A 9 -5.39 10.73 -26.91
CA THR A 9 -6.79 10.94 -26.48
C THR A 9 -6.87 11.86 -25.27
N GLN A 10 -5.99 11.67 -24.28
CA GLN A 10 -5.97 12.47 -23.07
C GLN A 10 -4.54 12.58 -22.53
N HIS A 11 -4.18 13.79 -22.09
CA HIS A 11 -2.88 14.12 -21.55
C HIS A 11 -3.04 14.62 -20.11
N PHE A 12 -2.53 13.86 -19.14
CA PHE A 12 -2.56 14.25 -17.73
C PHE A 12 -1.19 14.78 -17.31
N SER A 13 -0.89 16.01 -17.71
CA SER A 13 0.41 16.66 -17.41
C SER A 13 1.62 15.77 -17.81
N THR A 14 2.77 15.95 -17.19
CA THR A 14 3.98 15.13 -17.37
C THR A 14 3.86 13.73 -16.73
N VAL A 15 2.68 13.32 -16.26
CA VAL A 15 2.50 12.12 -15.43
C VAL A 15 2.18 10.90 -16.28
N LEU A 16 1.16 10.99 -17.14
CA LEU A 16 0.78 9.90 -18.04
C LEU A 16 0.08 10.38 -19.31
N LEU A 17 0.12 9.53 -20.33
CA LEU A 17 -0.59 9.66 -21.60
C LEU A 17 -1.59 8.51 -21.74
N ILE A 18 -2.81 8.81 -22.21
CA ILE A 18 -3.76 7.81 -22.69
C ILE A 18 -3.82 7.88 -24.22
N ASN A 19 -3.41 6.79 -24.86
CA ASN A 19 -3.43 6.64 -26.31
C ASN A 19 -4.85 6.35 -26.84
N LYS A 20 -5.08 6.53 -28.15
CA LYS A 20 -6.37 6.25 -28.80
C LYS A 20 -6.85 4.80 -28.72
N ASP A 21 -5.93 3.87 -28.57
CA ASP A 21 -6.22 2.44 -28.37
C ASP A 21 -6.50 2.08 -26.90
N GLY A 22 -6.45 3.05 -25.99
CA GLY A 22 -6.64 2.84 -24.55
C GLY A 22 -5.35 2.48 -23.79
N HIS A 23 -4.20 2.36 -24.46
CA HIS A 23 -2.92 2.14 -23.81
C HIS A 23 -2.52 3.34 -22.93
N VAL A 24 -1.99 3.06 -21.74
CA VAL A 24 -1.57 4.07 -20.77
C VAL A 24 -0.05 4.07 -20.66
N ASP A 25 0.59 5.15 -21.10
CA ASP A 25 2.02 5.37 -20.87
C ASP A 25 2.19 6.21 -19.60
N ARG A 26 2.82 5.64 -18.56
CA ARG A 26 3.19 6.35 -17.33
C ARG A 26 4.64 6.77 -17.42
N PHE A 27 4.93 8.05 -17.17
CA PHE A 27 6.28 8.60 -17.23
C PHE A 27 6.88 8.93 -15.85
N MET A 28 6.06 8.83 -14.80
CA MET A 28 6.44 9.07 -13.41
C MET A 28 5.93 7.94 -12.52
N GLY A 29 6.63 7.67 -11.41
CA GLY A 29 6.20 6.69 -10.42
C GLY A 29 6.24 5.24 -10.90
N THR A 30 7.08 4.95 -11.91
CA THR A 30 7.24 3.61 -12.51
C THR A 30 8.50 2.88 -12.05
N ASP A 31 9.43 3.58 -11.39
CA ASP A 31 10.63 2.96 -10.83
C ASP A 31 10.24 1.97 -9.73
N THR A 32 10.99 0.87 -9.62
CA THR A 32 10.71 -0.18 -8.64
C THR A 32 11.97 -0.64 -7.92
N VAL A 33 11.83 -0.97 -6.64
CA VAL A 33 12.84 -1.61 -5.80
C VAL A 33 12.33 -3.00 -5.40
N PRO A 34 13.15 -4.06 -5.50
CA PRO A 34 12.75 -5.39 -5.04
C PRO A 34 12.59 -5.41 -3.51
N PRO A 35 11.74 -6.29 -2.97
CA PRO A 35 11.74 -6.53 -1.53
C PRO A 35 13.03 -7.27 -1.13
N SER A 36 13.39 -7.21 0.15
CA SER A 36 14.62 -7.84 0.67
C SER A 36 14.39 -8.45 2.05
N VAL A 37 14.85 -9.69 2.20
CA VAL A 37 14.91 -10.40 3.49
C VAL A 37 16.35 -10.54 4.00
N ASP A 38 17.23 -9.61 3.60
CA ASP A 38 18.63 -9.60 4.04
C ASP A 38 18.71 -9.46 5.57
N PRO A 39 19.28 -10.44 6.30
CA PRO A 39 19.44 -10.38 7.75
C PRO A 39 20.36 -9.24 8.22
N ALA A 40 21.12 -8.59 7.34
CA ALA A 40 21.91 -7.40 7.69
C ALA A 40 21.10 -6.10 7.68
N SER A 41 19.89 -6.09 7.10
CA SER A 41 19.02 -4.91 7.03
C SER A 41 18.33 -4.63 8.38
N SER A 42 17.90 -3.38 8.61
CA SER A 42 17.09 -3.06 9.80
C SER A 42 15.63 -3.53 9.68
N VAL A 43 15.18 -3.81 8.45
CA VAL A 43 13.80 -4.14 8.10
C VAL A 43 13.80 -5.17 6.97
N LEU A 44 13.04 -6.23 7.18
CA LEU A 44 12.75 -7.23 6.17
C LEU A 44 11.51 -6.81 5.38
N SER A 45 11.48 -7.10 4.09
CA SER A 45 10.31 -6.89 3.25
C SER A 45 10.06 -8.05 2.31
N LYS A 46 8.79 -8.31 2.00
CA LYS A 46 8.35 -9.30 1.02
C LYS A 46 7.00 -8.93 0.41
N ASP A 47 6.77 -9.39 -0.81
CA ASP A 47 5.49 -9.23 -1.50
C ASP A 47 4.63 -10.47 -1.27
N VAL A 48 3.36 -10.27 -0.95
CA VAL A 48 2.39 -11.32 -0.63
C VAL A 48 1.13 -11.11 -1.46
N VAL A 49 0.64 -12.19 -2.06
CA VAL A 49 -0.63 -12.18 -2.80
C VAL A 49 -1.78 -12.32 -1.80
N VAL A 50 -2.66 -11.32 -1.77
CA VAL A 50 -3.88 -11.31 -0.95
C VAL A 50 -5.04 -12.01 -1.66
N SER A 51 -5.14 -11.80 -2.97
CA SER A 51 -6.18 -12.37 -3.82
C SER A 51 -5.65 -12.50 -5.24
N THR A 52 -6.06 -13.55 -5.95
CA THR A 52 -5.78 -13.70 -7.38
C THR A 52 -6.88 -13.12 -8.26
N GLU A 53 -8.10 -12.97 -7.74
CA GLU A 53 -9.28 -12.48 -8.48
C GLU A 53 -10.17 -11.57 -7.61
N PRO A 54 -10.07 -10.23 -7.74
CA PRO A 54 -9.05 -9.52 -8.51
C PRO A 54 -7.65 -9.75 -7.93
N ALA A 55 -6.63 -9.55 -8.75
CA ALA A 55 -5.23 -9.62 -8.32
C ALA A 55 -4.94 -8.47 -7.35
N ILE A 56 -4.71 -8.81 -6.09
CA ILE A 56 -4.37 -7.88 -5.01
C ILE A 56 -3.15 -8.42 -4.31
N SER A 57 -2.15 -7.57 -4.11
CA SER A 57 -0.96 -7.89 -3.34
C SER A 57 -0.69 -6.81 -2.31
N VAL A 58 0.18 -7.16 -1.37
CA VAL A 58 0.73 -6.23 -0.38
C VAL A 58 2.23 -6.42 -0.32
N ARG A 59 2.95 -5.34 0.01
CA ARG A 59 4.32 -5.43 0.48
C ARG A 59 4.33 -5.33 2.00
N LEU A 60 4.86 -6.35 2.65
CA LEU A 60 5.05 -6.38 4.09
C LEU A 60 6.40 -5.80 4.46
N TYR A 61 6.45 -5.12 5.61
CA TYR A 61 7.67 -4.69 6.26
C TYR A 61 7.67 -5.19 7.71
N LEU A 62 8.70 -5.94 8.08
CA LEU A 62 8.90 -6.46 9.42
C LEU A 62 10.26 -5.98 9.94
N PRO A 63 10.33 -5.29 11.10
CA PRO A 63 11.60 -4.97 11.72
C PRO A 63 12.44 -6.23 11.94
N ASN A 64 13.71 -6.24 11.51
CA ASN A 64 14.56 -7.45 11.48
C ASN A 64 14.92 -7.99 12.89
N ASN A 65 14.73 -7.17 13.93
CA ASN A 65 14.79 -7.60 15.33
C ASN A 65 13.43 -7.38 15.99
N PRO A 66 12.40 -8.16 15.64
CA PRO A 66 11.12 -8.03 16.29
C PRO A 66 11.28 -8.37 17.78
N PRO A 67 10.51 -7.75 18.69
CA PRO A 67 10.48 -8.13 20.08
C PRO A 67 10.21 -9.64 20.24
N PRO A 68 10.56 -10.24 21.39
CA PRO A 68 10.28 -11.65 21.66
C PRO A 68 8.81 -11.98 21.35
N SER A 69 8.50 -13.21 20.94
CA SER A 69 7.15 -13.62 20.50
C SER A 69 6.01 -13.33 21.49
N SER A 70 6.32 -13.11 22.76
CA SER A 70 5.37 -12.65 23.80
C SER A 70 4.92 -11.20 23.66
N LEU A 71 5.64 -10.38 22.89
CA LEU A 71 5.39 -8.96 22.65
C LEU A 71 5.22 -8.75 21.14
N LYS A 72 3.99 -8.89 20.65
CA LYS A 72 3.65 -8.64 19.25
C LYS A 72 3.63 -7.14 18.92
N LEU A 73 3.87 -6.81 17.65
CA LEU A 73 3.98 -5.45 17.13
C LEU A 73 2.63 -4.94 16.62
N PRO A 74 2.29 -3.66 16.84
CA PRO A 74 1.15 -3.04 16.15
C PRO A 74 1.29 -3.13 14.63
N VAL A 75 0.15 -3.08 13.92
CA VAL A 75 0.09 -3.12 12.46
C VAL A 75 -0.29 -1.76 11.90
N LEU A 76 0.43 -1.30 10.88
CA LEU A 76 0.06 -0.16 10.06
C LEU A 76 -0.32 -0.65 8.66
N VAL A 77 -1.57 -0.50 8.26
CA VAL A 77 -1.99 -0.69 6.86
C VAL A 77 -1.81 0.64 6.14
N TYR A 78 -0.96 0.65 5.11
CA TYR A 78 -0.56 1.86 4.40
C TYR A 78 -1.03 1.85 2.95
N PHE A 79 -1.60 2.98 2.52
CA PHE A 79 -2.03 3.21 1.14
C PHE A 79 -1.16 4.31 0.52
N HIS A 80 -0.46 3.98 -0.55
CA HIS A 80 0.38 4.96 -1.24
C HIS A 80 -0.46 6.06 -1.91
N GLY A 81 0.19 7.15 -2.30
CA GLY A 81 -0.39 8.25 -3.05
C GLY A 81 -0.29 8.01 -4.56
N GLY A 82 -0.12 9.08 -5.34
CA GLY A 82 -0.03 8.97 -6.80
C GLY A 82 -1.35 9.19 -7.56
N GLY A 83 -2.32 9.86 -6.94
CA GLY A 83 -3.54 10.30 -7.64
C GLY A 83 -4.43 9.18 -8.16
N PHE A 84 -4.27 7.96 -7.62
CA PHE A 84 -4.87 6.71 -8.13
C PHE A 84 -4.39 6.26 -9.51
N ILE A 85 -3.34 6.89 -10.06
CA ILE A 85 -2.93 6.68 -11.45
C ILE A 85 -1.45 6.31 -11.60
N ILE A 86 -0.62 6.51 -10.59
CA ILE A 86 0.81 6.19 -10.59
C ILE A 86 1.25 5.67 -9.21
N GLU A 87 2.53 5.32 -9.11
CA GLU A 87 3.19 4.76 -7.94
C GLU A 87 2.72 3.33 -7.63
N THR A 88 3.53 2.61 -6.87
CA THR A 88 3.28 1.23 -6.44
C THR A 88 3.88 1.04 -5.05
N THR A 89 3.58 -0.09 -4.40
CA THR A 89 4.29 -0.54 -3.19
C THR A 89 5.78 -0.79 -3.44
N ALA A 90 6.18 -1.02 -4.70
CA ALA A 90 7.56 -1.19 -5.11
C ALA A 90 8.29 0.13 -5.42
N SER A 91 7.59 1.27 -5.46
CA SER A 91 8.19 2.58 -5.70
C SER A 91 9.33 2.87 -4.71
N PRO A 92 10.50 3.36 -5.16
CA PRO A 92 11.57 3.80 -4.26
C PRO A 92 11.10 4.82 -3.23
N THR A 93 10.17 5.71 -3.59
CA THR A 93 9.63 6.74 -2.69
C THR A 93 8.94 6.09 -1.49
N TYR A 94 8.00 5.20 -1.75
CA TYR A 94 7.24 4.51 -0.70
C TYR A 94 8.05 3.44 -0.01
N HIS A 95 8.84 2.67 -0.76
CA HIS A 95 9.68 1.65 -0.18
C HIS A 95 10.69 2.22 0.80
N ASN A 96 11.43 3.28 0.44
CA ASN A 96 12.42 3.87 1.34
C ASN A 96 11.76 4.49 2.59
N TYR A 97 10.61 5.14 2.41
CA TYR A 97 9.85 5.72 3.53
C TYR A 97 9.38 4.65 4.52
N LEU A 98 8.72 3.60 4.02
CA LEU A 98 8.18 2.54 4.89
C LEU A 98 9.28 1.65 5.49
N SER A 99 10.38 1.42 4.75
CA SER A 99 11.56 0.75 5.27
C SER A 99 12.19 1.50 6.45
N ALA A 100 12.23 2.83 6.42
CA ALA A 100 12.69 3.64 7.55
C ALA A 100 11.68 3.65 8.70
N LEU A 101 10.39 3.77 8.39
CA LEU A 101 9.31 3.91 9.37
C LEU A 101 9.08 2.65 10.21
N ALA A 102 9.09 1.47 9.61
CA ALA A 102 8.76 0.22 10.29
C ALA A 102 9.60 -0.03 11.58
N PRO A 103 10.95 0.02 11.52
CA PRO A 103 11.77 -0.14 12.72
C PRO A 103 11.68 1.04 13.69
N GLU A 104 11.55 2.28 13.19
CA GLU A 104 11.47 3.48 14.03
C GLU A 104 10.18 3.51 14.87
N ALA A 105 9.03 3.27 14.23
CA ALA A 105 7.74 3.22 14.89
C ALA A 105 7.46 1.88 15.58
N ARG A 106 8.32 0.87 15.37
CA ARG A 106 8.15 -0.51 15.86
C ARG A 106 6.79 -1.08 15.47
N VAL A 107 6.52 -1.09 14.18
CA VAL A 107 5.27 -1.57 13.58
C VAL A 107 5.57 -2.60 12.50
N ILE A 108 4.64 -3.52 12.25
CA ILE A 108 4.58 -4.24 10.97
C ILE A 108 3.79 -3.36 10.01
N ILE A 109 4.32 -3.14 8.81
CA ILE A 109 3.62 -2.36 7.78
C ILE A 109 3.08 -3.29 6.72
N VAL A 110 1.81 -3.12 6.36
CA VAL A 110 1.13 -3.76 5.23
C VAL A 110 0.87 -2.67 4.19
N SER A 111 1.76 -2.52 3.21
CA SER A 111 1.61 -1.56 2.12
C SER A 111 0.75 -2.17 1.02
N VAL A 112 -0.36 -1.55 0.67
CA VAL A 112 -1.36 -2.14 -0.24
C VAL A 112 -1.12 -1.74 -1.69
N GLU A 113 -0.98 -2.74 -2.57
CA GLU A 113 -0.93 -2.57 -4.03
C GLU A 113 -2.37 -2.57 -4.56
N TYR A 114 -2.98 -1.39 -4.62
CA TYR A 114 -4.33 -1.24 -5.15
C TYR A 114 -4.29 -0.95 -6.65
N ARG A 115 -5.34 -1.37 -7.39
CA ARG A 115 -5.42 -1.15 -8.83
C ARG A 115 -5.52 0.34 -9.18
N LEU A 116 -4.82 0.73 -10.25
CA LEU A 116 -4.75 2.11 -10.72
C LEU A 116 -5.75 2.38 -11.85
N ALA A 117 -6.22 3.63 -11.89
CA ALA A 117 -6.87 4.20 -13.05
C ALA A 117 -5.84 4.56 -14.13
N PRO A 118 -6.26 4.65 -15.41
CA PRO A 118 -7.63 4.45 -15.91
C PRO A 118 -8.03 3.00 -16.18
N GLU A 119 -7.12 2.03 -16.11
CA GLU A 119 -7.40 0.60 -16.38
C GLU A 119 -8.44 0.05 -15.40
N HIS A 120 -8.38 0.50 -14.15
CA HIS A 120 -9.34 0.19 -13.11
C HIS A 120 -9.81 1.49 -12.45
N PRO A 121 -10.85 2.14 -13.02
CA PRO A 121 -11.42 3.34 -12.41
C PRO A 121 -11.93 3.07 -11.00
N LEU A 122 -12.04 4.13 -10.20
CA LEU A 122 -12.74 4.05 -8.91
C LEU A 122 -14.17 3.47 -9.14
N PRO A 123 -14.63 2.53 -8.29
CA PRO A 123 -14.16 2.29 -6.93
C PRO A 123 -13.10 1.17 -6.75
N ALA A 124 -12.46 0.67 -7.81
CA ALA A 124 -11.55 -0.49 -7.72
C ALA A 124 -10.49 -0.38 -6.59
N ALA A 125 -9.83 0.78 -6.46
CA ALA A 125 -8.84 1.00 -5.41
C ALA A 125 -9.43 0.91 -3.99
N TYR A 126 -10.69 1.32 -3.79
CA TYR A 126 -11.38 1.15 -2.49
C TYR A 126 -11.69 -0.31 -2.22
N ASP A 127 -12.16 -1.05 -3.22
CA ASP A 127 -12.48 -2.48 -3.10
C ASP A 127 -11.23 -3.29 -2.74
N ASP A 128 -10.09 -2.99 -3.39
CA ASP A 128 -8.82 -3.66 -3.15
C ASP A 128 -8.28 -3.35 -1.75
N SER A 129 -8.35 -2.07 -1.36
CA SER A 129 -7.98 -1.62 -0.02
C SER A 129 -8.78 -2.33 1.05
N TRP A 130 -10.09 -2.51 0.82
CA TRP A 130 -10.95 -3.24 1.74
C TRP A 130 -10.63 -4.72 1.83
N ALA A 131 -10.37 -5.35 0.67
CA ALA A 131 -9.97 -6.74 0.62
C ALA A 131 -8.66 -6.97 1.38
N ALA A 132 -7.68 -6.09 1.24
CA ALA A 132 -6.44 -6.13 2.02
C ALA A 132 -6.69 -5.99 3.53
N ILE A 133 -7.57 -5.07 3.96
CA ILE A 133 -7.94 -4.92 5.38
C ILE A 133 -8.60 -6.19 5.92
N LYS A 134 -9.55 -6.76 5.17
CA LYS A 134 -10.20 -8.03 5.56
C LYS A 134 -9.19 -9.17 5.64
N TRP A 135 -8.23 -9.22 4.72
CA TRP A 135 -7.14 -10.20 4.73
C TRP A 135 -6.26 -10.03 5.97
N VAL A 136 -5.83 -8.80 6.32
CA VAL A 136 -5.11 -8.54 7.58
C VAL A 136 -5.92 -9.00 8.79
N ARG A 137 -7.23 -8.72 8.83
CA ARG A 137 -8.11 -9.16 9.92
C ARG A 137 -8.21 -10.69 10.02
N ALA A 138 -8.13 -11.43 8.92
CA ALA A 138 -8.21 -12.89 8.92
C ALA A 138 -7.06 -13.56 9.70
N HIS A 139 -5.94 -12.84 9.91
CA HIS A 139 -4.80 -13.28 10.71
C HIS A 139 -5.03 -13.16 12.22
N PHE A 140 -6.19 -12.66 12.66
CA PHE A 140 -6.51 -12.55 14.08
C PHE A 140 -6.37 -13.92 14.76
N GLN A 141 -5.71 -13.95 15.93
CA GLN A 141 -5.35 -15.18 16.65
C GLN A 141 -4.41 -16.14 15.90
N GLY A 142 -3.72 -15.69 14.85
CA GLY A 142 -2.76 -16.50 14.10
C GLY A 142 -3.43 -17.50 13.14
N LEU A 143 -4.65 -17.21 12.70
CA LEU A 143 -5.46 -18.10 11.86
C LEU A 143 -5.33 -17.84 10.35
N GLY A 144 -4.55 -16.85 9.96
CA GLY A 144 -4.39 -16.46 8.56
C GLY A 144 -3.32 -17.27 7.83
N ASP A 145 -3.09 -16.93 6.58
CA ASP A 145 -2.17 -17.63 5.68
C ASP A 145 -0.76 -17.02 5.61
N GLU A 146 -0.51 -15.91 6.32
CA GLU A 146 0.77 -15.21 6.33
C GLU A 146 1.44 -15.22 7.72
N GLU A 147 2.57 -15.94 7.77
CA GLU A 147 3.38 -16.20 8.97
C GLU A 147 3.83 -14.92 9.68
N TRP A 148 4.25 -13.88 8.96
CA TRP A 148 4.71 -12.64 9.60
C TRP A 148 3.60 -11.95 10.40
N LEU A 149 2.36 -12.00 9.90
CA LEU A 149 1.22 -11.47 10.63
C LEU A 149 0.81 -12.41 11.78
N ASN A 150 0.81 -13.72 11.54
CA ASN A 150 0.45 -14.69 12.58
C ASN A 150 1.40 -14.65 13.78
N ASP A 151 2.70 -14.58 13.53
CA ASP A 151 3.72 -14.73 14.57
C ASP A 151 4.05 -13.41 15.26
N HIS A 152 4.05 -12.29 14.52
CA HIS A 152 4.57 -11.02 15.01
C HIS A 152 3.53 -9.91 15.17
N ALA A 153 2.32 -10.02 14.61
CA ALA A 153 1.34 -8.92 14.64
C ALA A 153 0.39 -8.95 15.84
N ASP A 154 0.25 -7.80 16.49
CA ASP A 154 -0.80 -7.48 17.45
C ASP A 154 -1.99 -6.84 16.72
N LEU A 155 -2.93 -7.69 16.28
CA LEU A 155 -4.12 -7.25 15.56
C LEU A 155 -5.20 -6.63 16.46
N THR A 156 -4.92 -6.43 17.76
CA THR A 156 -5.71 -5.53 18.61
C THR A 156 -5.29 -4.06 18.44
N ARG A 157 -4.13 -3.81 17.79
CA ARG A 157 -3.54 -2.49 17.56
C ARG A 157 -3.26 -2.28 16.08
N VAL A 158 -4.32 -2.00 15.33
CA VAL A 158 -4.26 -1.72 13.89
C VAL A 158 -4.46 -0.22 13.64
N TYR A 159 -3.56 0.36 12.85
CA TYR A 159 -3.58 1.75 12.40
C TYR A 159 -3.68 1.78 10.88
N PHE A 160 -4.28 2.85 10.35
CA PHE A 160 -4.38 3.07 8.92
C PHE A 160 -3.66 4.38 8.56
N GLY A 161 -2.87 4.34 7.49
CA GLY A 161 -2.10 5.48 7.03
C GLY A 161 -2.06 5.57 5.52
N GLY A 162 -1.70 6.75 5.02
CA GLY A 162 -1.50 7.00 3.61
C GLY A 162 -1.18 8.47 3.37
N ASP A 163 -0.81 8.82 2.15
CA ASP A 163 -0.58 10.20 1.72
C ASP A 163 -1.41 10.51 0.47
N SER A 164 -1.67 11.80 0.21
CA SER A 164 -2.36 12.23 -1.03
C SER A 164 -3.64 11.42 -1.33
N ALA A 165 -3.74 10.76 -2.49
CA ALA A 165 -4.83 9.85 -2.87
C ALA A 165 -5.02 8.68 -1.90
N GLY A 166 -3.95 8.14 -1.32
CA GLY A 166 -4.00 7.11 -0.31
C GLY A 166 -4.73 7.54 0.97
N ARG A 167 -4.65 8.83 1.34
CA ARG A 167 -5.49 9.36 2.44
C ARG A 167 -6.96 9.41 2.06
N THR A 168 -7.28 9.68 0.80
CA THR A 168 -8.66 9.68 0.35
C THR A 168 -9.27 8.28 0.48
N LEU A 169 -8.48 7.22 0.24
CA LEU A 169 -8.91 5.85 0.54
C LEU A 169 -9.35 5.73 1.99
N LEU A 170 -8.71 6.38 2.95
CA LEU A 170 -9.10 6.37 4.37
C LEU A 170 -10.41 7.13 4.65
N THR A 171 -10.69 8.20 3.93
CA THR A 171 -11.78 9.15 4.24
C THR A 171 -13.18 8.62 3.92
N THR A 172 -13.32 7.64 3.04
CA THR A 172 -14.64 7.07 2.68
C THR A 172 -15.09 5.95 3.61
N TRP A 173 -14.25 5.52 4.57
CA TRP A 173 -14.58 4.43 5.49
C TRP A 173 -15.46 4.84 6.69
N ASP A 174 -15.95 6.08 6.74
CA ASP A 174 -16.76 6.59 7.85
C ASP A 174 -18.21 6.93 7.46
N PHE A 175 -19.04 5.90 7.25
CA PHE A 175 -20.50 6.05 7.42
C PHE A 175 -21.22 4.85 8.03
N ASP A 176 -20.61 3.66 8.19
CA ASP A 176 -21.35 2.45 8.63
C ASP A 176 -20.72 1.60 9.75
N THR A 177 -19.50 1.89 10.23
CA THR A 177 -18.81 0.97 11.19
C THR A 177 -18.46 1.55 12.56
N GLY A 178 -18.72 2.83 12.81
CA GLY A 178 -18.77 3.36 14.18
C GLY A 178 -17.49 3.25 15.00
N SER A 179 -16.29 3.41 14.42
CA SER A 179 -15.07 3.90 15.07
C SER A 179 -13.87 3.98 14.12
N VAL A 180 -13.28 5.18 13.96
CA VAL A 180 -11.86 5.38 13.60
C VAL A 180 -11.31 6.55 14.40
N LEU A 181 -10.26 6.32 15.20
CA LEU A 181 -9.52 7.36 15.90
C LEU A 181 -8.59 8.05 14.90
N PHE A 182 -8.95 9.25 14.46
CA PHE A 182 -7.99 10.20 13.88
C PHE A 182 -7.13 10.77 15.01
N LEU A 183 -5.82 10.49 15.00
CA LEU A 183 -4.87 11.36 15.68
C LEU A 183 -4.61 12.56 14.76
N PRO A 184 -4.94 13.80 15.18
CA PRO A 184 -4.56 14.98 14.41
C PRO A 184 -3.02 15.08 14.36
N PRO A 185 -2.45 15.69 13.30
CA PRO A 185 -1.02 15.94 13.25
C PRO A 185 -0.65 16.84 14.43
N LEU A 186 0.31 16.40 15.24
CA LEU A 186 0.97 17.26 16.21
C LEU A 186 1.67 18.38 15.44
N LEU A 187 1.05 19.56 15.44
CA LEU A 187 1.78 20.81 15.21
C LEU A 187 2.53 21.14 16.49
N SER A 188 3.80 21.51 16.31
CA SER A 188 4.78 21.93 17.31
C SER A 188 4.26 22.87 18.38
#